data_AF-A0A967VY88-F1
#
_entry.id   AF-A0A967VY88-F1
#
_cell.length_a   1.000
_cell.length_b   1.000
_cell.length_c   1.000
_cell.angle_alpha   90.00
_cell.angle_beta   90.00
_cell.angle_gamma   90.00
#
_symmetry.space_group_name_H-M   'P 1'
#
loop_
_entity.id
_entity.type
_entity.pdbx_description
1 polymer ?
#
loop_
_entity_poly.entity_id
_entity_poly.type
_entity_poly.pdbx_seq_one_letter_code
_entity_poly.pdbx_strand_id
1 'polypeptide(L)'
;DAPTIVTFDSVNITFSQLSAHLDSEWVTVQGDTMTVNLLDLINGNTITFGSAEVPAGKYTQIRIKIDDAYVVVDGQRHAMTLPS
;
A
#
# COMPACT_ATOMS: atom_id res chain seq x y z
N ASP A 1 0.06 -3.16 38.59
CA ASP A 1 -0.46 -3.03 37.22
C ASP A 1 0.40 -3.79 36.24
N ALA A 2 -0.21 -4.68 35.45
CA ALA A 2 0.45 -5.29 34.30
C ALA A 2 0.43 -4.29 33.14
N PRO A 3 1.45 -4.26 32.25
CA PRO A 3 1.45 -3.37 31.11
C PRO A 3 0.28 -3.70 30.18
N THR A 4 -0.55 -2.71 29.89
CA THR A 4 -1.56 -2.80 28.83
C THR A 4 -0.84 -2.92 27.50
N ILE A 5 -0.98 -4.06 26.82
CA ILE A 5 -0.49 -4.18 25.44
C ILE A 5 -1.47 -3.42 24.56
N VAL A 6 -1.02 -2.30 24.01
CA VAL A 6 -1.76 -1.58 22.98
C VAL A 6 -1.69 -2.42 21.70
N THR A 7 -2.82 -3.00 21.31
CA THR A 7 -2.97 -3.72 20.05
C THR A 7 -3.55 -2.80 18.99
N PHE A 8 -3.07 -2.89 17.76
CA PHE A 8 -3.68 -2.19 16.64
C PHE A 8 -4.98 -2.89 16.24
N ASP A 9 -6.06 -2.12 16.09
CA ASP A 9 -7.30 -2.61 15.50
C ASP A 9 -7.13 -2.78 13.98
N SER A 10 -6.44 -1.83 13.34
CA SER A 10 -6.06 -1.91 11.93
C SER A 10 -4.87 -1.01 11.60
N VAL A 11 -4.15 -1.36 10.54
CA VAL A 11 -3.03 -0.59 9.98
C VAL A 11 -3.34 -0.35 8.50
N ASN A 12 -3.82 0.84 8.17
CA ASN A 12 -4.39 1.13 6.86
C ASN A 12 -3.45 1.97 6.01
N ILE A 13 -3.24 1.55 4.77
CA ILE A 13 -2.53 2.32 3.75
C ILE A 13 -3.45 2.53 2.55
N THR A 14 -3.58 3.76 2.11
CA THR A 14 -4.31 4.14 0.90
C THR A 14 -3.33 4.38 -0.23
N PHE A 15 -3.38 3.52 -1.22
CA PHE A 15 -2.59 3.64 -2.44
C PHE A 15 -3.44 4.25 -3.55
N SER A 16 -2.83 5.04 -4.41
CA SER A 16 -3.52 5.73 -5.50
C SER A 16 -3.03 5.37 -6.89
N GLN A 17 -1.83 4.80 -7.01
CA GLN A 17 -1.26 4.46 -8.30
C GLN A 17 -0.19 3.38 -8.22
N LEU A 18 -0.22 2.46 -9.17
CA LEU A 18 0.89 1.58 -9.55
C LEU A 18 1.40 2.01 -10.92
N SER A 19 2.70 2.20 -11.04
CA SER A 19 3.35 2.49 -12.33
C SER A 19 4.58 1.61 -12.51
N ALA A 20 4.87 1.28 -13.76
CA ALA A 20 6.08 0.56 -14.14
C ALA A 20 6.92 1.43 -15.08
N HIS A 21 8.23 1.41 -14.92
CA HIS A 21 9.15 2.13 -15.78
C HIS A 21 9.53 1.25 -16.97
N LEU A 22 9.02 1.59 -18.15
CA LEU A 22 9.27 0.93 -19.43
C LEU A 22 10.28 1.76 -20.21
N ASP A 23 11.48 1.22 -20.42
CA ASP A 23 12.60 1.85 -21.12
C ASP A 23 12.95 3.25 -20.55
N SER A 24 12.27 4.31 -20.98
CA SER A 24 12.47 5.70 -20.53
C SER A 24 11.19 6.41 -20.06
N GLU A 25 10.07 5.69 -19.94
CA GLU A 25 8.76 6.26 -19.59
C GLU A 25 8.09 5.51 -18.44
N TRP A 26 7.26 6.23 -17.67
CA TRP A 26 6.40 5.65 -16.65
C TRP A 26 5.03 5.33 -17.23
N VAL A 27 4.65 4.05 -17.19
CA VAL A 27 3.33 3.57 -17.62
C VAL A 27 2.50 3.26 -16.38
N THR A 28 1.25 3.73 -16.33
CA THR A 28 0.33 3.39 -15.24
C THR A 28 -0.20 1.98 -15.44
N VAL A 29 -0.05 1.14 -14.42
CA VAL A 29 -0.54 -0.25 -14.37
C VAL A 29 -1.90 -0.30 -13.67
N GLN A 30 -2.06 0.46 -12.58
CA GLN A 30 -3.31 0.58 -11.84
C GLN A 30 -3.47 2.03 -11.37
N GLY A 31 -4.64 2.63 -11.59
CA GLY A 31 -4.94 4.02 -11.22
C GLY A 31 -6.04 4.18 -10.19
N ASP A 32 -6.69 3.09 -9.77
CA ASP A 32 -7.76 3.18 -8.78
C ASP A 32 -7.17 3.30 -7.37
N THR A 33 -7.83 4.12 -6.55
CA THR A 33 -7.48 4.24 -5.14
C THR A 33 -7.99 3.05 -4.36
N MET A 34 -7.13 2.45 -3.53
CA MET A 34 -7.53 1.38 -2.63
C MET A 34 -6.89 1.54 -1.26
N THR A 35 -7.67 1.26 -0.21
CA THR A 35 -7.19 1.20 1.17
C THR A 35 -7.07 -0.25 1.60
N VAL A 36 -5.93 -0.59 2.18
CA VAL A 36 -5.60 -1.95 2.61
C VAL A 36 -5.22 -1.95 4.07
N ASN A 37 -5.84 -2.83 4.85
CA ASN A 37 -5.39 -3.14 6.20
C ASN A 37 -4.24 -4.16 6.14
N LEU A 38 -3.04 -3.75 6.50
CA LEU A 38 -1.85 -4.62 6.47
C LEU A 38 -1.94 -5.79 7.44
N LEU A 39 -2.78 -5.71 8.48
CA LEU A 39 -3.01 -6.83 9.38
C LEU A 39 -3.71 -8.00 8.68
N ASP A 40 -4.38 -7.77 7.55
CA ASP A 40 -5.00 -8.83 6.74
C ASP A 40 -3.97 -9.55 5.84
N LEU A 41 -2.81 -8.92 5.61
CA LEU A 41 -1.73 -9.41 4.72
C LEU A 41 -0.60 -10.15 5.45
N ILE A 42 -0.78 -10.43 6.74
CA ILE A 42 0.18 -11.21 7.52
C ILE A 42 0.04 -12.71 7.23
N ASN A 43 0.98 -13.52 7.71
CA ASN A 43 0.95 -14.99 7.61
C ASN A 43 0.88 -15.54 6.16
N GLY A 44 1.44 -14.80 5.21
CA GLY A 44 1.47 -15.21 3.80
C GLY A 44 0.22 -14.87 3.01
N ASN A 45 -0.75 -14.18 3.63
CA ASN A 45 -1.88 -13.61 2.90
C ASN A 45 -1.39 -12.48 1.97
N THR A 46 -1.88 -12.48 0.74
CA THR A 46 -1.53 -11.45 -0.25
C THR A 46 -2.79 -10.96 -0.95
N ILE A 47 -2.69 -9.77 -1.52
CA ILE A 47 -3.73 -9.20 -2.37
C ILE A 47 -3.16 -8.89 -3.73
N THR A 48 -4.01 -8.94 -4.75
CA THR A 48 -3.68 -8.40 -6.06
C THR A 48 -3.89 -6.89 -6.02
N PHE A 49 -2.78 -6.15 -6.08
CA PHE A 49 -2.81 -4.69 -6.07
C PHE A 49 -3.24 -4.10 -7.43
N GLY A 50 -2.93 -4.79 -8.52
CA GLY A 50 -3.31 -4.39 -9.87
C GLY A 50 -2.82 -5.41 -10.88
N SER A 51 -3.41 -5.37 -12.08
CA SER A 51 -3.01 -6.17 -13.22
C SER A 51 -3.26 -5.37 -14.49
N ALA A 52 -2.31 -5.37 -15.41
CA ALA A 52 -2.48 -4.75 -16.71
C ALA A 52 -1.77 -5.56 -17.78
N GLU A 53 -2.29 -5.51 -19.00
CA GLU A 53 -1.53 -5.88 -20.18
C GLU A 53 -0.52 -4.76 -20.45
N VAL A 54 0.77 -5.11 -20.44
CA VAL A 54 1.86 -4.14 -20.61
C VAL A 54 2.61 -4.41 -21.92
N PRO A 55 3.09 -3.37 -22.62
CA PRO A 55 3.85 -3.55 -23.85
C PRO A 55 5.13 -4.40 -23.67
N ALA A 56 5.61 -5.00 -24.75
CA ALA A 56 6.91 -5.65 -24.73
C ALA A 56 8.03 -4.61 -24.62
N GLY A 57 9.00 -4.86 -23.73
CA GLY A 57 10.17 -4.02 -23.53
C GLY A 57 10.85 -4.28 -22.20
N LYS A 58 11.78 -3.40 -21.79
CA LYS A 58 12.56 -3.60 -20.55
C LYS A 58 11.97 -2.80 -19.41
N TYR A 59 11.47 -3.51 -18.42
CA TYR A 59 11.03 -2.92 -17.15
C TYR A 59 12.17 -2.92 -16.14
N THR A 60 12.47 -1.74 -15.59
CA THR A 60 13.57 -1.60 -14.62
C THR A 60 13.10 -1.26 -13.21
N GLN A 61 11.90 -0.70 -13.08
CA GLN A 61 11.39 -0.18 -11.80
C GLN A 61 9.88 -0.32 -11.72
N ILE A 62 9.40 -0.41 -10.48
CA ILE A 62 8.00 -0.29 -10.10
C ILE A 62 7.90 0.88 -9.12
N ARG A 63 6.85 1.68 -9.25
CA ARG A 63 6.53 2.77 -8.35
C ARG A 63 5.11 2.59 -7.84
N ILE A 64 4.95 2.74 -6.53
CA ILE A 64 3.65 2.77 -5.87
C ILE A 64 3.50 4.15 -5.25
N LYS A 65 2.36 4.80 -5.50
CA LYS A 65 2.00 6.06 -4.87
C LYS A 65 1.07 5.79 -3.69
N ILE A 66 1.41 6.36 -2.55
CA ILE A 66 0.64 6.30 -1.30
C ILE A 66 0.10 7.70 -1.03
N ASP A 67 -1.20 7.81 -0.83
CA ASP A 67 -1.87 9.09 -0.56
C ASP A 67 -2.12 9.29 0.94
N ASP A 68 -2.30 8.22 1.70
CA ASP A 68 -2.62 8.28 3.13
C ASP A 68 -2.17 7.01 3.85
N ALA A 69 -1.83 7.16 5.13
CA ALA A 69 -1.48 6.05 6.02
C ALA A 69 -1.90 6.38 7.45
N TYR A 70 -2.60 5.44 8.09
CA TYR A 70 -3.09 5.61 9.45
C TYR A 70 -3.27 4.27 10.16
N VAL A 71 -3.19 4.30 11.48
CA VAL A 71 -3.58 3.18 12.34
C VAL A 71 -4.87 3.48 13.06
N VAL A 72 -5.59 2.43 13.46
CA VAL A 72 -6.70 2.53 14.41
C VAL A 72 -6.29 1.81 15.69
N VAL A 73 -6.43 2.49 16.82
CA VAL A 73 -6.16 1.97 18.17
C VAL A 73 -7.33 2.38 19.05
N ASP A 74 -7.95 1.42 19.73
CA ASP A 74 -9.15 1.64 20.55
C ASP A 74 -10.27 2.39 19.81
N GLY A 75 -10.45 2.08 18.52
CA GLY A 75 -11.40 2.74 17.62
C GLY A 75 -11.02 4.16 17.21
N GLN A 76 -9.87 4.69 17.64
CA GLN A 76 -9.38 6.02 17.28
C GLN A 76 -8.35 5.97 16.15
N ARG A 77 -8.52 6.85 15.16
CA ARG A 77 -7.60 6.98 14.03
C ARG A 77 -6.40 7.84 14.40
N HIS A 78 -5.20 7.34 14.13
CA HIS A 78 -3.94 8.06 14.27
C HIS A 78 -3.19 8.07 12.94
N ALA A 79 -2.79 9.26 12.47
CA ALA A 79 -2.01 9.39 11.24
C ALA A 79 -0.60 8.79 11.41
N MET A 80 -0.07 8.21 10.34
CA MET A 80 1.29 7.69 10.27
C MET A 80 2.18 8.60 9.42
N THR A 81 3.45 8.69 9.79
CA THR A 81 4.46 9.35 8.96
C THR A 81 5.03 8.33 7.98
N LEU A 82 4.89 8.61 6.68
CA LEU A 82 5.55 7.84 5.63
C LEU A 82 6.96 8.39 5.39
N PRO A 83 8.02 7.57 5.47
CA PRO A 83 9.36 8.01 5.11
C PRO A 83 9.44 8.22 3.58
N SER A 84 10.04 9.35 3.17
CA SER A 84 10.25 9.73 1.76
C SER A 84 11.66 9.46 1.29
#